data_AF-A0ABD0PBA2-F1
#
_entry.id   AF-A0ABD0PBA2-F1
#
_cell.length_a   1.000
_cell.length_b   1.000
_cell.length_c   1.000
_cell.angle_alpha   90.00
_cell.angle_beta   90.00
_cell.angle_gamma   90.00
#
_symmetry.space_group_name_H-M   'P 1'
#
loop_
_entity.id
_entity.type
_entity.pdbx_description
1 polymer ?
#
loop_
_entity_poly.entity_id
_entity_poly.type
_entity_poly.pdbx_seq_one_letter_code
_entity_poly.pdbx_strand_id
1 'polypeptide(L)'
;MSYSANMKNVMSMESRQRGGEEQPAGEQDMDSSKPGPSPHDLAAQLKSSLLAEIGLTESDGPPLPTFIFMGMVISHDMLLGRWRLSLELFGRVFMEDVGAEPGSILTELGGFEVKESKFRREMEKLRNLQSRDLALEVDRDREQLIQQTMRQINAHFGRRCTTTPMAVHRVKVTFKDEPGEGSGVARSFYTAIAQAFLSNDKLPNLDCVQSVSKGMQAS
;
A
#
# COMPACT_ATOMS: atom_id res chain seq x y z
N MET A 1 13.34 -12.75 27.19
CA MET A 1 13.44 -11.29 27.40
C MET A 1 12.02 -10.72 27.36
N SER A 2 11.55 -10.09 28.44
CA SER A 2 10.10 -9.86 28.69
C SER A 2 9.58 -8.56 28.06
N TYR A 3 8.43 -8.65 27.38
CA TYR A 3 7.68 -7.54 26.75
C TYR A 3 7.43 -6.34 27.69
N SER A 4 7.42 -6.58 29.00
CA SER A 4 7.20 -5.55 30.03
C SER A 4 8.29 -4.48 30.11
N ALA A 5 9.52 -4.79 29.65
CA ALA A 5 10.63 -3.83 29.67
C ALA A 5 10.48 -2.74 28.60
N ASN A 6 9.83 -3.06 27.46
CA ASN A 6 9.74 -2.15 26.33
C ASN A 6 8.70 -1.04 26.53
N MET A 7 7.61 -1.31 27.25
CA MET A 7 6.55 -0.32 27.49
C MET A 7 6.94 0.77 28.50
N LYS A 8 7.83 0.48 29.45
CA LYS A 8 8.31 1.48 30.42
C LYS A 8 9.18 2.56 29.76
N ASN A 9 9.94 2.21 28.73
CA ASN A 9 10.75 3.18 27.98
C ASN A 9 9.89 4.14 27.14
N VAL A 10 8.80 3.65 26.56
CA VAL A 10 7.90 4.48 25.72
C VAL A 10 7.16 5.53 26.57
N MET A 11 6.65 5.16 27.75
CA MET A 11 5.93 6.12 28.63
C MET A 11 6.86 7.13 29.32
N SER A 12 8.15 6.80 29.49
CA SER A 12 9.15 7.75 30.03
C SER A 12 9.59 8.79 29.00
N MET A 13 9.40 8.55 27.70
CA MET A 13 9.70 9.55 26.66
C MET A 13 8.60 10.59 26.51
N GLU A 14 7.33 10.19 26.62
CA GLU A 14 6.19 11.09 26.42
C GLU A 14 6.01 12.11 27.56
N SER A 15 6.48 11.77 28.76
CA SER A 15 6.46 12.66 29.93
C SER A 15 7.56 13.73 29.91
N ARG A 16 8.64 13.53 29.15
CA ARG A 16 9.75 14.50 29.05
C ARG A 16 9.49 15.60 28.01
N GLN A 17 8.52 15.39 27.11
CA GLN A 17 8.26 16.30 26.00
C GLN A 17 7.17 17.36 26.30
N ARG A 18 6.56 17.33 27.49
CA ARG A 18 5.42 18.19 27.84
C ARG A 18 5.64 19.18 29.01
N GLY A 19 6.88 19.40 29.44
CA GLY A 19 7.19 20.32 30.53
C GLY A 19 8.36 21.22 30.21
N GLY A 20 8.10 22.42 29.67
CA GLY A 20 9.15 23.39 29.39
C GLY A 20 8.71 24.67 28.68
N GLU A 21 7.66 25.35 29.16
CA GLU A 21 7.40 26.76 28.83
C GLU A 21 7.01 27.52 30.10
N GLU A 22 7.88 28.45 30.55
CA GLU A 22 7.54 29.78 31.12
C GLU A 22 8.80 30.59 31.58
N GLN A 23 9.16 31.63 30.77
CA GLN A 23 9.66 33.01 31.10
C GLN A 23 11.01 33.28 31.85
N PRO A 24 11.58 34.52 31.81
CA PRO A 24 11.68 35.56 30.75
C PRO A 24 13.10 36.21 30.60
N ALA A 25 13.18 37.17 29.66
CA ALA A 25 14.21 38.14 29.26
C ALA A 25 15.46 38.44 30.14
N GLY A 26 16.61 38.61 29.45
CA GLY A 26 17.87 39.20 29.94
C GLY A 26 18.73 39.70 28.76
N GLU A 27 19.46 40.78 29.00
CA GLU A 27 19.94 41.80 28.04
C GLU A 27 21.15 41.44 27.14
N GLN A 28 21.37 42.33 26.18
CA GLN A 28 22.38 42.35 25.11
C GLN A 28 23.83 42.24 25.62
N ASP A 29 24.70 41.58 24.85
CA ASP A 29 25.97 42.21 24.48
C ASP A 29 26.47 41.73 23.12
N MET A 30 27.01 42.69 22.36
CA MET A 30 27.49 42.56 20.99
C MET A 30 28.95 42.09 21.02
N ASP A 31 29.26 40.90 20.50
CA ASP A 31 30.61 40.66 19.96
C ASP A 31 30.54 39.89 18.64
N SER A 32 31.31 40.40 17.71
CA SER A 32 31.34 40.05 16.30
C SER A 32 32.33 38.92 16.03
N SER A 33 31.98 38.08 15.04
CA SER A 33 32.88 37.21 14.25
C SER A 33 33.03 35.76 14.70
N LYS A 34 32.07 34.91 14.32
CA LYS A 34 32.34 33.55 13.81
C LYS A 34 31.37 33.24 12.66
N PRO A 35 31.84 32.82 11.46
CA PRO A 35 30.95 32.39 10.41
C PRO A 35 30.23 31.10 10.84
N GLY A 36 28.90 31.07 10.68
CA GLY A 36 28.08 29.90 10.98
C GLY A 36 28.49 28.68 10.14
N PRO A 37 28.25 27.45 10.64
CA PRO A 37 28.68 26.22 9.97
C PRO A 37 28.04 26.12 8.58
N SER A 38 28.84 25.71 7.61
CA SER A 38 28.36 25.54 6.23
C SER A 38 27.31 24.41 6.17
N PRO A 39 26.47 24.34 5.13
CA PRO A 39 25.50 23.26 4.96
C PRO A 39 26.14 21.86 4.97
N HIS A 40 27.40 21.78 4.55
CA HIS A 40 28.20 20.55 4.60
C HIS A 40 28.57 20.16 6.03
N ASP A 41 28.84 21.14 6.90
CA ASP A 41 29.16 20.92 8.30
C ASP A 41 27.93 20.50 9.10
N LEU A 42 26.76 21.08 8.80
CA LEU A 42 25.47 20.66 9.37
C LEU A 42 25.13 19.21 9.00
N ALA A 43 25.37 18.81 7.75
CA ALA A 43 25.16 17.43 7.30
C ALA A 43 26.12 16.44 8.00
N ALA A 44 27.39 16.82 8.16
CA ALA A 44 28.37 16.03 8.90
C ALA A 44 27.99 15.90 10.39
N GLN A 45 27.47 16.97 10.98
CA GLN A 45 27.06 17.00 12.38
C GLN A 45 25.78 16.16 12.63
N LEU A 46 24.81 16.22 11.72
CA LEU A 46 23.62 15.36 11.75
C LEU A 46 23.97 13.89 11.54
N LYS A 47 24.89 13.58 10.62
CA LYS A 47 25.38 12.22 10.38
C LYS A 47 26.10 11.66 11.61
N SER A 48 26.92 12.48 12.26
CA SER A 48 27.66 12.10 13.47
C SER A 48 26.72 11.92 14.67
N SER A 49 25.71 12.79 14.81
CA SER A 49 24.70 12.67 15.86
C SER A 49 23.83 11.42 15.68
N LEU A 50 23.45 11.09 14.44
CA LEU A 50 22.70 9.88 14.14
C LEU A 50 23.54 8.63 14.49
N LEU A 51 24.82 8.59 14.09
CA LEU A 51 25.74 7.48 14.38
C LEU A 51 25.94 7.26 15.90
N ALA A 52 26.02 8.34 16.67
CA ALA A 52 26.11 8.28 18.13
C ALA A 52 24.83 7.71 18.79
N GLU A 53 23.65 8.02 18.24
CA GLU A 53 22.37 7.56 18.76
C GLU A 53 22.13 6.05 18.52
N ILE A 54 22.71 5.49 17.44
CA ILE A 54 22.68 4.03 17.15
C ILE A 54 23.79 3.25 17.88
N GLY A 55 24.55 3.89 18.77
CA GLY A 55 25.63 3.25 19.53
C GLY A 55 26.86 2.88 18.69
N LEU A 56 26.97 3.42 17.47
CA LEU A 56 28.13 3.29 16.60
C LEU A 56 28.98 4.55 16.75
N THR A 57 29.65 4.68 17.90
CA THR A 57 30.78 5.62 17.98
C THR A 57 31.79 5.23 16.90
N GLU A 58 32.32 6.18 16.13
CA GLU A 58 33.43 5.95 15.20
C GLU A 58 34.60 5.35 15.98
N SER A 59 34.61 4.02 16.04
CA SER A 59 35.74 3.25 16.51
C SER A 59 36.72 3.27 15.34
N ASP A 60 37.90 3.85 15.57
CA ASP A 60 39.15 3.48 14.88
C ASP A 60 39.47 2.01 15.23
N GLY A 61 38.55 1.12 14.85
CA GLY A 61 38.73 -0.31 14.94
C GLY A 61 39.73 -0.74 13.87
N PRO A 62 40.48 -1.83 14.11
CA PRO A 62 41.34 -2.40 13.08
C PRO A 62 40.52 -2.63 11.80
N PRO A 63 41.11 -2.43 10.60
CA PRO A 63 40.38 -2.60 9.35
C PRO A 63 39.66 -3.95 9.37
N LEU A 64 38.34 -3.90 9.15
CA LEU A 64 37.50 -5.09 9.14
C LEU A 64 38.12 -6.12 8.18
N PRO A 65 38.18 -7.41 8.55
CA PRO A 65 38.88 -8.39 7.75
C PRO A 65 38.22 -8.51 6.37
N THR A 66 38.99 -8.13 5.35
CA THR A 66 38.66 -8.44 3.96
C THR A 66 38.53 -9.94 3.83
N PHE A 67 37.32 -10.44 3.55
CA PHE A 67 37.12 -11.87 3.29
C PHE A 67 37.76 -12.22 1.94
N ILE A 68 38.99 -12.75 1.99
CA ILE A 68 39.70 -13.28 0.83
C ILE A 68 39.27 -14.74 0.65
N PHE A 69 38.42 -15.00 -0.33
CA PHE A 69 38.10 -16.36 -0.77
C PHE A 69 38.83 -16.61 -2.10
N MET A 70 39.72 -17.60 -2.16
CA MET A 70 40.53 -17.91 -3.35
C MET A 70 41.26 -16.71 -3.98
N GLY A 71 41.87 -15.84 -3.16
CA GLY A 71 42.74 -14.75 -3.64
C GLY A 71 42.03 -13.53 -4.23
N MET A 72 40.70 -13.48 -4.19
CA MET A 72 39.91 -12.32 -4.65
C MET A 72 39.35 -11.53 -3.47
N VAL A 73 39.50 -10.21 -3.49
CA VAL A 73 38.87 -9.30 -2.52
C VAL A 73 37.38 -9.24 -2.84
N ILE A 74 36.55 -9.87 -1.99
CA ILE A 74 35.09 -9.78 -2.12
C ILE A 74 34.64 -8.52 -1.37
N SER A 75 34.16 -7.51 -2.11
CA SER A 75 33.55 -6.35 -1.49
C SER A 75 32.26 -6.72 -0.76
N HIS A 76 31.95 -6.00 0.32
CA HIS A 76 30.71 -6.21 1.08
C HIS A 76 29.46 -6.05 0.19
N ASP A 77 29.50 -5.08 -0.73
CA ASP A 77 28.43 -4.86 -1.71
C ASP A 77 28.23 -6.05 -2.65
N MET A 78 29.31 -6.70 -3.08
CA MET A 78 29.22 -7.90 -3.90
C MET A 78 28.62 -9.07 -3.12
N LEU A 79 28.99 -9.24 -1.85
CA LEU A 79 28.42 -10.30 -1.00
C LEU A 79 26.93 -10.05 -0.73
N LEU A 80 26.55 -8.82 -0.35
CA LEU A 80 25.16 -8.43 -0.16
C LEU A 80 24.34 -8.58 -1.44
N GLY A 81 24.90 -8.20 -2.59
CA GLY A 81 24.25 -8.38 -3.89
C GLY A 81 23.95 -9.84 -4.19
N ARG A 82 24.88 -10.76 -3.88
CA ARG A 82 24.68 -12.20 -4.02
C ARG A 82 23.61 -12.73 -3.07
N TRP A 83 23.62 -12.34 -1.79
CA TRP A 83 22.58 -12.72 -0.83
C TRP A 83 21.20 -12.23 -1.25
N ARG A 84 21.11 -10.97 -1.71
CA ARG A 84 19.87 -10.40 -2.25
C ARG A 84 19.37 -11.23 -3.42
N LEU A 85 20.23 -11.56 -4.39
CA LEU A 85 19.84 -12.37 -5.55
C LEU A 85 19.42 -13.79 -5.15
N SER A 86 20.14 -14.43 -4.24
CA SER A 86 19.77 -15.76 -3.70
C SER A 86 18.41 -15.74 -3.04
N LEU A 87 18.11 -14.73 -2.21
CA LEU A 87 16.80 -14.57 -1.58
C LEU A 87 15.69 -14.28 -2.61
N GLU A 88 15.97 -13.46 -3.62
CA GLU A 88 15.03 -13.14 -4.70
C GLU A 88 14.67 -14.38 -5.52
N LEU A 89 15.65 -15.19 -5.90
CA LEU A 89 15.43 -16.45 -6.62
C LEU A 89 14.72 -17.48 -5.74
N PHE A 90 15.14 -17.63 -4.48
CA PHE A 90 14.51 -18.54 -3.54
C PHE A 90 13.04 -18.19 -3.30
N GLY A 91 12.74 -16.91 -3.05
CA GLY A 91 11.39 -16.42 -2.82
C GLY A 91 10.48 -16.55 -4.04
N ARG A 92 11.02 -16.57 -5.27
CA ARG A 92 10.26 -16.88 -6.48
C ARG A 92 9.96 -18.37 -6.63
N VAL A 93 10.94 -19.24 -6.36
CA VAL A 93 10.81 -20.69 -6.54
C VAL A 93 9.93 -21.33 -5.47
N PHE A 94 10.13 -20.95 -4.20
CA PHE A 94 9.48 -21.57 -3.04
C PHE A 94 8.33 -20.72 -2.49
N MET A 95 7.75 -19.84 -3.31
CA MET A 95 6.68 -18.94 -2.90
C MET A 95 5.40 -19.68 -2.51
N GLU A 96 5.10 -20.76 -3.23
CA GLU A 96 3.90 -21.58 -3.03
C GLU A 96 4.04 -22.55 -1.85
N ASP A 97 5.27 -22.78 -1.40
CA ASP A 97 5.61 -23.60 -0.24
C ASP A 97 5.95 -22.70 0.96
N VAL A 98 7.25 -22.45 1.21
CA VAL A 98 7.76 -21.65 2.33
C VAL A 98 7.20 -20.23 2.33
N GLY A 99 6.91 -19.65 1.16
CA GLY A 99 6.26 -18.34 1.05
C GLY A 99 4.79 -18.31 1.44
N ALA A 100 4.08 -19.44 1.36
CA ALA A 100 2.66 -19.55 1.68
C ALA A 100 2.40 -19.76 3.17
N GLU A 101 3.42 -20.14 3.93
CA GLU A 101 3.36 -20.31 5.38
C GLU A 101 2.91 -19.01 6.09
N PRO A 102 2.00 -19.09 7.09
CA PRO A 102 1.61 -17.95 7.90
C PRO A 102 2.82 -17.27 8.56
N GLY A 103 2.98 -15.96 8.37
CA GLY A 103 4.12 -15.21 8.91
C GLY A 103 5.40 -15.32 8.08
N SER A 104 5.33 -15.90 6.87
CA SER A 104 6.49 -15.96 5.99
C SER A 104 6.94 -14.59 5.50
N ILE A 105 8.14 -14.19 5.92
CA ILE A 105 8.82 -12.97 5.47
C ILE A 105 9.08 -13.00 3.96
N LEU A 106 9.10 -14.17 3.32
CA LEU A 106 9.29 -14.29 1.87
C LEU A 106 8.13 -13.67 1.07
N THR A 107 6.90 -13.68 1.60
CA THR A 107 5.79 -12.95 0.98
C THR A 107 6.01 -11.43 1.07
N GLU A 108 6.63 -10.94 2.14
CA GLU A 108 6.92 -9.53 2.34
C GLU A 108 8.12 -9.05 1.49
N LEU A 109 9.17 -9.87 1.44
CA LEU A 109 10.38 -9.66 0.62
C LEU A 109 10.13 -9.85 -0.87
N GLY A 110 9.06 -10.56 -1.23
CA GLY A 110 8.57 -10.64 -2.59
C GLY A 110 8.31 -9.25 -3.15
N GLY A 111 9.04 -8.87 -4.20
CA GLY A 111 8.81 -7.62 -4.93
C GLY A 111 7.40 -7.55 -5.53
N PHE A 112 7.07 -6.46 -6.21
CA PHE A 112 5.74 -6.23 -6.78
C PHE A 112 5.25 -7.40 -7.64
N GLU A 113 6.09 -7.91 -8.56
CA GLU A 113 5.77 -9.03 -9.47
C GLU A 113 5.27 -10.29 -8.74
N VAL A 114 5.85 -10.57 -7.59
CA VAL A 114 5.52 -11.72 -6.74
C VAL A 114 4.13 -11.54 -6.14
N LYS A 115 3.89 -10.38 -5.52
CA LYS A 115 2.61 -10.04 -4.88
C LYS A 115 1.49 -9.94 -5.91
N GLU A 116 1.76 -9.32 -7.05
CA GLU A 116 0.83 -9.18 -8.15
C GLU A 116 0.44 -10.54 -8.74
N SER A 117 1.41 -11.43 -8.97
CA SER A 117 1.13 -12.79 -9.48
C SER A 117 0.24 -13.60 -8.54
N LYS A 118 0.52 -13.55 -7.22
CA LYS A 118 -0.32 -14.20 -6.21
C LYS A 118 -1.74 -13.62 -6.19
N PHE A 119 -1.85 -12.29 -6.16
CA PHE A 119 -3.13 -11.59 -6.21
C PHE A 119 -3.92 -11.97 -7.47
N ARG A 120 -3.28 -11.96 -8.64
CA ARG A 120 -3.90 -12.30 -9.93
C ARG A 120 -4.46 -13.71 -9.91
N ARG A 121 -3.74 -14.70 -9.37
CA ARG A 121 -4.22 -16.09 -9.24
C ARG A 121 -5.43 -16.19 -8.31
N GLU A 122 -5.41 -15.55 -7.16
CA GLU A 122 -6.54 -15.58 -6.22
C GLU A 122 -7.79 -14.90 -6.80
N MET A 123 -7.62 -13.76 -7.49
CA MET A 123 -8.74 -13.09 -8.17
C MET A 123 -9.30 -13.93 -9.31
N GLU A 124 -8.44 -14.60 -10.08
CA GLU A 124 -8.83 -15.51 -11.15
C GLU A 124 -9.62 -16.72 -10.63
N LYS A 125 -9.19 -17.27 -9.48
CA LYS A 125 -9.92 -18.32 -8.78
C LYS A 125 -11.33 -17.86 -8.37
N LEU A 126 -11.46 -16.68 -7.77
CA LEU A 126 -12.76 -16.10 -7.41
C LEU A 126 -13.65 -15.89 -8.64
N ARG A 127 -13.08 -15.43 -9.76
CA ARG A 127 -13.78 -15.24 -11.03
C ARG A 127 -14.32 -16.55 -11.61
N ASN A 128 -13.51 -17.60 -11.63
CA ASN A 128 -13.88 -18.89 -12.22
C ASN A 128 -14.86 -19.69 -11.36
N LEU A 129 -14.98 -19.35 -10.07
CA LEU A 129 -16.04 -19.88 -9.21
C LEU A 129 -17.43 -19.30 -9.53
N GLN A 130 -17.49 -18.16 -10.21
CA GLN A 130 -18.76 -17.55 -10.59
C GLN A 130 -19.29 -18.19 -11.89
N SER A 131 -20.56 -18.55 -11.89
CA SER A 131 -21.25 -19.07 -13.08
C SER A 131 -21.98 -17.99 -13.88
N ARG A 132 -22.15 -16.79 -13.30
CA ARG A 132 -22.97 -15.72 -13.88
C ARG A 132 -22.12 -14.52 -14.27
N ASP A 133 -22.40 -14.00 -15.46
CA ASP A 133 -21.89 -12.72 -15.95
C ASP A 133 -22.74 -11.58 -15.40
N LEU A 134 -22.11 -10.45 -15.13
CA LEU A 134 -22.79 -9.18 -14.85
C LEU A 134 -23.09 -8.49 -16.18
N ALA A 135 -24.37 -8.37 -16.52
CA ALA A 135 -24.81 -7.55 -17.64
C ALA A 135 -25.17 -6.14 -17.15
N LEU A 136 -24.61 -5.13 -17.81
CA LEU A 136 -24.86 -3.71 -17.54
C LEU A 136 -25.39 -3.05 -18.80
N GLU A 137 -26.61 -2.53 -18.73
CA GLU A 137 -27.20 -1.71 -19.79
C GLU A 137 -27.23 -0.26 -19.33
N VAL A 138 -26.41 0.60 -19.95
CA VAL A 138 -26.16 1.95 -19.43
C VAL A 138 -26.17 3.02 -20.51
N ASP A 139 -26.50 4.24 -20.12
CA ASP A 139 -26.35 5.44 -20.93
C ASP A 139 -24.94 6.04 -20.77
N ARG A 140 -24.49 6.80 -21.77
CA ARG A 140 -23.19 7.51 -21.73
C ARG A 140 -23.21 8.76 -20.85
N ASP A 141 -24.39 9.35 -20.66
CA ASP A 141 -24.56 10.52 -19.81
C ASP A 141 -24.04 10.24 -18.40
N ARG A 142 -23.28 11.17 -17.81
CA ARG A 142 -22.57 10.96 -16.54
C ARG A 142 -23.52 10.57 -15.41
N GLU A 143 -24.64 11.28 -15.27
CA GLU A 143 -25.56 11.06 -14.15
C GLU A 143 -26.24 9.70 -14.30
N GLN A 144 -26.72 9.41 -15.50
CA GLN A 144 -27.38 8.14 -15.80
C GLN A 144 -26.41 6.97 -15.71
N LEU A 145 -25.18 7.11 -16.21
CA LEU A 145 -24.13 6.08 -16.15
C LEU A 145 -23.88 5.65 -14.70
N ILE A 146 -23.71 6.60 -13.78
CA ILE A 146 -23.50 6.33 -12.36
C ILE A 146 -24.74 5.68 -11.73
N GLN A 147 -25.92 6.28 -11.92
CA GLN A 147 -27.16 5.79 -11.31
C GLN A 147 -27.52 4.38 -11.79
N GLN A 148 -27.46 4.14 -13.10
CA GLN A 148 -27.81 2.85 -13.70
C GLN A 148 -26.80 1.76 -13.33
N THR A 149 -25.50 2.08 -13.31
CA THR A 149 -24.45 1.15 -12.88
C THR A 149 -24.68 0.72 -11.42
N MET A 150 -24.86 1.69 -10.52
CA MET A 150 -25.07 1.39 -9.10
C MET A 150 -26.37 0.61 -8.87
N ARG A 151 -27.45 0.95 -9.59
CA ARG A 151 -28.73 0.22 -9.52
C ARG A 151 -28.56 -1.24 -9.93
N GLN A 152 -27.88 -1.51 -11.04
CA GLN A 152 -27.70 -2.86 -11.56
C GLN A 152 -26.75 -3.70 -10.70
N ILE A 153 -25.66 -3.10 -10.19
CA ILE A 153 -24.77 -3.75 -9.21
C ILE A 153 -25.54 -4.10 -7.95
N ASN A 154 -26.31 -3.16 -7.39
CA ASN A 154 -27.11 -3.40 -6.19
C ASN A 154 -28.21 -4.43 -6.44
N ALA A 155 -28.84 -4.46 -7.61
CA ALA A 155 -29.80 -5.51 -7.96
C ALA A 155 -29.12 -6.89 -8.07
N HIS A 156 -27.94 -6.96 -8.67
CA HIS A 156 -27.18 -8.20 -8.83
C HIS A 156 -26.71 -8.77 -7.48
N PHE A 157 -26.31 -7.88 -6.58
CA PHE A 157 -25.65 -8.25 -5.33
C PHE A 157 -26.50 -7.99 -4.07
N GLY A 158 -27.72 -7.48 -4.18
CA GLY A 158 -28.50 -6.97 -3.04
C GLY A 158 -28.95 -8.03 -2.03
N ARG A 159 -28.96 -9.31 -2.42
CA ARG A 159 -29.28 -10.44 -1.54
C ARG A 159 -28.05 -11.16 -1.00
N ARG A 160 -26.85 -10.63 -1.22
CA ARG A 160 -25.61 -11.31 -0.85
C ARG A 160 -25.40 -11.31 0.66
N CYS A 161 -24.78 -12.36 1.17
CA CYS A 161 -24.18 -12.33 2.51
C CYS A 161 -22.97 -11.39 2.48
N THR A 162 -22.75 -10.62 3.56
CA THR A 162 -21.59 -9.71 3.69
C THR A 162 -20.24 -10.45 3.66
N THR A 163 -20.26 -11.76 3.95
CA THR A 163 -19.07 -12.62 3.93
C THR A 163 -18.71 -13.14 2.54
N THR A 164 -19.60 -12.99 1.55
CA THR A 164 -19.37 -13.48 0.19
C THR A 164 -18.73 -12.38 -0.67
N PRO A 165 -17.58 -12.64 -1.32
CA PRO A 165 -16.94 -11.64 -2.18
C PRO A 165 -17.83 -11.27 -3.36
N MET A 166 -17.85 -9.98 -3.72
CA MET A 166 -18.47 -9.52 -4.96
C MET A 166 -17.57 -9.86 -6.14
N ALA A 167 -17.74 -11.06 -6.68
CA ALA A 167 -17.08 -11.50 -7.90
C ALA A 167 -18.12 -11.80 -8.97
N VAL A 168 -17.74 -11.59 -10.24
CA VAL A 168 -18.52 -11.98 -11.42
C VAL A 168 -17.57 -12.66 -12.40
N HIS A 169 -18.11 -13.54 -13.25
CA HIS A 169 -17.27 -14.23 -14.24
C HIS A 169 -16.78 -13.26 -15.31
N ARG A 170 -17.71 -12.51 -15.92
CA ARG A 170 -17.43 -11.45 -16.88
C ARG A 170 -18.36 -10.27 -16.68
N VAL A 171 -17.92 -9.10 -17.12
CA VAL A 171 -18.76 -7.91 -17.25
C VAL A 171 -19.11 -7.74 -18.72
N LYS A 172 -20.40 -7.76 -19.02
CA LYS A 172 -20.98 -7.48 -20.34
C LYS A 172 -21.64 -6.11 -20.25
N VAL A 173 -21.25 -5.21 -21.13
CA VAL A 173 -21.79 -3.85 -21.15
C VAL A 173 -22.42 -3.58 -22.49
N THR A 174 -23.59 -2.96 -22.47
CA THR A 174 -24.29 -2.45 -23.64
C THR A 174 -24.59 -0.98 -23.39
N PHE A 175 -24.17 -0.11 -24.31
CA PHE A 175 -24.55 1.29 -24.27
C PHE A 175 -25.86 1.46 -25.05
N LYS A 176 -26.81 2.20 -24.48
CA LYS A 176 -28.07 2.46 -25.18
C LYS A 176 -27.82 3.22 -26.47
N ASP A 177 -28.58 2.85 -27.50
CA ASP A 177 -28.50 3.42 -28.85
C ASP A 177 -27.12 3.30 -29.54
N GLU A 178 -26.18 2.52 -28.98
CA GLU A 178 -24.88 2.23 -29.57
C GLU A 178 -24.80 0.76 -30.01
N PRO A 179 -24.56 0.47 -31.31
CA PRO A 179 -24.29 -0.89 -31.73
C PRO A 179 -22.88 -1.30 -31.29
N GLY A 180 -22.78 -2.31 -30.43
CA GLY A 180 -21.48 -2.87 -30.06
C GLY A 180 -21.58 -3.90 -28.95
N GLU A 181 -20.76 -4.95 -29.05
CA GLU A 181 -20.60 -5.96 -28.02
C GLU A 181 -19.12 -6.32 -27.81
N GLY A 182 -18.80 -6.86 -26.64
CA GLY A 182 -17.50 -7.48 -26.37
C GLY A 182 -16.54 -6.64 -25.52
N SER A 183 -15.27 -7.04 -25.51
CA SER A 183 -14.25 -6.52 -24.57
C SER A 183 -13.86 -5.07 -24.82
N GLY A 184 -14.02 -4.57 -26.05
CA GLY A 184 -13.83 -3.15 -26.38
C GLY A 184 -14.84 -2.26 -25.66
N VAL A 185 -16.11 -2.67 -25.64
CA VAL A 185 -17.19 -1.95 -24.95
C VAL A 185 -16.96 -1.95 -23.45
N ALA A 186 -16.60 -3.10 -22.87
CA ALA A 186 -16.26 -3.19 -21.45
C ALA A 186 -15.08 -2.29 -21.04
N ARG A 187 -14.01 -2.21 -21.85
CA ARG A 187 -12.91 -1.26 -21.62
C ARG A 187 -13.38 0.18 -21.65
N SER A 188 -14.19 0.56 -22.65
CA SER A 188 -14.77 1.90 -22.76
C SER A 188 -15.62 2.25 -21.53
N PHE A 189 -16.40 1.30 -21.03
CA PHE A 189 -17.18 1.45 -19.81
C PHE A 189 -16.31 1.70 -18.57
N TYR A 190 -15.27 0.90 -18.33
CA TYR A 190 -14.39 1.11 -17.18
C TYR A 190 -13.74 2.50 -17.19
N THR A 191 -13.33 2.98 -18.36
CA THR A 191 -12.82 4.33 -18.51
C THR A 191 -13.89 5.38 -18.22
N ALA A 192 -15.08 5.24 -18.80
CA ALA A 192 -16.17 6.21 -18.65
C ALA A 192 -16.65 6.32 -17.19
N ILE A 193 -16.86 5.18 -16.51
CA ILE A 193 -17.32 5.18 -15.11
C ILE A 193 -16.23 5.72 -14.17
N ALA A 194 -14.96 5.40 -14.42
CA ALA A 194 -13.85 5.97 -13.62
C ALA A 194 -13.77 7.49 -13.80
N GLN A 195 -13.86 7.98 -15.04
CA GLN A 195 -13.90 9.42 -15.33
C GLN A 195 -15.11 10.11 -14.69
N ALA A 196 -16.28 9.47 -14.71
CA ALA A 196 -17.50 9.98 -14.08
C ALA A 196 -17.33 10.20 -12.56
N PHE A 197 -16.65 9.28 -11.87
CA PHE A 197 -16.36 9.37 -10.44
C PHE A 197 -15.19 10.29 -10.09
N LEU A 198 -14.21 10.42 -10.98
CA LEU A 198 -13.05 11.30 -10.79
C LEU A 198 -13.32 12.74 -11.22
N SER A 199 -14.50 13.06 -11.77
CA SER A 199 -14.86 14.44 -12.10
C SER A 199 -15.10 15.26 -10.83
N ASN A 200 -14.81 16.56 -10.89
CA ASN A 200 -15.03 17.47 -9.76
C ASN A 200 -16.50 17.84 -9.56
N ASP A 201 -17.41 17.32 -10.38
CA ASP A 201 -18.84 17.59 -10.27
C ASP A 201 -19.44 16.80 -9.12
N LYS A 202 -20.52 17.32 -8.52
CA LYS A 202 -21.23 16.61 -7.47
C LYS A 202 -21.72 15.24 -7.96
N LEU A 203 -21.76 14.26 -7.06
CA LEU A 203 -22.36 12.97 -7.34
C LEU A 203 -23.86 13.17 -7.63
N PRO A 204 -24.43 12.46 -8.62
CA PRO A 204 -25.86 12.52 -8.88
C PRO A 204 -26.64 11.96 -7.68
N ASN A 205 -27.91 12.36 -7.55
CA ASN A 205 -28.78 11.81 -6.52
C ASN A 205 -28.96 10.29 -6.74
N LEU A 206 -28.77 9.48 -5.68
CA LEU A 206 -28.84 8.01 -5.74
C LEU A 206 -30.08 7.42 -5.06
N ASP A 207 -31.09 8.21 -4.74
CA ASP A 207 -32.33 7.74 -4.09
C ASP A 207 -33.03 6.68 -4.96
N CYS A 208 -32.90 6.79 -6.28
CA CYS A 208 -33.45 5.85 -7.26
C CYS A 208 -32.68 4.51 -7.35
N VAL A 209 -31.54 4.39 -6.66
CA VAL A 209 -30.65 3.22 -6.66
C VAL A 209 -31.00 2.25 -5.52
N GLN A 210 -31.68 2.74 -4.47
CA GLN A 210 -32.16 1.90 -3.39
C GLN A 210 -33.37 1.10 -3.88
N SER A 211 -33.21 -0.21 -4.09
CA SER A 211 -34.36 -1.09 -4.20
C SER A 211 -35.09 -1.05 -2.86
N VAL A 212 -36.22 -0.33 -2.81
CA VAL A 212 -37.15 -0.40 -1.68
C VAL A 212 -37.51 -1.87 -1.49
N SER A 213 -36.88 -2.53 -0.53
CA SER A 213 -37.28 -3.83 -0.04
C SER A 213 -38.51 -3.62 0.84
N LYS A 214 -39.61 -3.16 0.24
CA LYS A 214 -40.92 -3.21 0.89
C LYS A 214 -41.34 -4.67 0.88
N GLY A 215 -41.35 -5.28 2.07
CA GLY A 215 -42.10 -6.51 2.32
C GLY A 215 -41.25 -7.70 2.75
N MET A 216 -40.88 -7.73 4.02
CA MET A 216 -41.06 -8.93 4.85
C MET A 216 -41.26 -8.48 6.31
N GLN A 217 -42.41 -7.86 6.55
CA GLN A 217 -43.10 -7.96 7.84
C GLN A 217 -44.00 -9.19 7.71
N ALA A 218 -43.66 -10.26 8.42
CA ALA A 218 -44.50 -11.40 8.79
C ALA A 218 -43.60 -12.39 9.55
N SER A 219 -43.90 -12.90 10.73
CA SER A 219 -44.92 -12.65 11.75
C SER A 219 -44.35 -13.14 13.07
#